data_AF-A0A816R3S1-F1
#
_entry.id   AF-A0A816R3S1-F1
#
_cell.length_a   1.000
_cell.length_b   1.000
_cell.length_c   1.000
_cell.angle_alpha   90.00
_cell.angle_beta   90.00
_cell.angle_gamma   90.00
#
_symmetry.space_group_name_H-M   'P 1'
#
loop_
_entity.id
_entity.type
_entity.pdbx_description
1 polymer ?
#
loop_
_entity_poly.entity_id
_entity_poly.type
_entity_poly.pdbx_seq_one_letter_code
_entity_poly.pdbx_strand_id
1 'polypeptide(L)'
;MERSVPFKIWHTSKTIEGQLYVPTINYILMILTIAVVAGFQTGSNITNAYGVTVCSVMVITTVLYMFVLHYAWRKPWYFILPFGIFMIIDLYTLSANVLKVPSGGWVAILIGSGFFILGFCWFFGQLQLRRFLKNHAETTGLNTLPQDLVS
;
A
#
# COMPACT_ATOMS: atom_id res chain seq x y z
N MET A 1 -35.24 -3.96 -5.00
CA MET A 1 -33.94 -4.66 -4.86
C MET A 1 -33.01 -3.74 -4.09
N GLU A 2 -33.09 -3.80 -2.76
CA GLU A 2 -32.25 -3.01 -1.85
C GLU A 2 -30.86 -3.65 -1.85
N ARG A 3 -29.87 -2.94 -2.41
CA ARG A 3 -28.47 -3.40 -2.37
C ARG A 3 -28.03 -3.38 -0.92
N SER A 4 -27.98 -4.55 -0.29
CA SER A 4 -27.34 -4.75 1.01
C SER A 4 -25.85 -4.49 0.87
N VAL A 5 -25.47 -3.22 0.96
CA VAL A 5 -24.06 -2.83 1.10
C VAL A 5 -23.54 -3.45 2.40
N PRO A 6 -22.49 -4.30 2.35
CA PRO A 6 -22.06 -5.09 3.50
C PRO A 6 -21.49 -4.25 4.66
N PHE A 7 -21.32 -2.94 4.46
CA PHE A 7 -20.75 -2.03 5.46
C PHE A 7 -21.65 -0.80 5.63
N LYS A 8 -22.04 -0.52 6.88
CA LYS A 8 -22.85 0.65 7.26
C LYS A 8 -21.95 1.89 7.23
N ILE A 9 -21.90 2.57 6.09
CA ILE A 9 -21.15 3.81 5.88
C ILE A 9 -21.97 4.96 6.49
N TRP A 10 -21.41 5.67 7.47
CA TRP A 10 -22.06 6.85 8.05
C TRP A 10 -21.47 8.10 7.40
N HIS A 11 -22.29 8.79 6.60
CA HIS A 11 -21.94 10.12 6.08
C HIS A 11 -22.15 11.13 7.21
N THR A 12 -21.08 11.48 7.93
CA THR A 12 -21.12 12.42 9.07
C THR A 12 -21.49 13.86 8.67
N SER A 13 -21.45 14.24 7.39
CA SER A 13 -21.99 15.53 6.94
C SER A 13 -22.41 15.50 5.46
N LYS A 14 -23.56 16.10 5.14
CA LYS A 14 -24.04 16.33 3.76
C LYS A 14 -23.33 17.50 3.05
N THR A 15 -22.40 18.18 3.73
CA THR A 15 -21.84 19.47 3.29
C THR A 15 -20.36 19.41 2.92
N ILE A 16 -19.67 18.28 3.17
CA ILE A 16 -18.25 18.11 2.82
C ILE A 16 -18.06 16.73 2.17
N GLU A 17 -17.84 16.71 0.86
CA GLU A 17 -17.41 15.53 0.12
C GLU A 17 -16.02 15.11 0.61
N GLY A 18 -15.94 14.14 1.53
CA GLY A 18 -14.66 13.61 2.01
C GLY A 18 -14.67 12.92 3.38
N GLN A 19 -15.70 13.13 4.21
CA GLN A 19 -15.78 12.48 5.53
C GLN A 19 -16.43 11.10 5.45
N LEU A 20 -15.65 10.09 5.04
CA LEU A 20 -16.04 8.69 5.06
C LEU A 20 -15.70 8.07 6.42
N TYR A 21 -16.65 8.05 7.36
CA TYR A 21 -16.50 7.30 8.61
C TYR A 21 -17.14 5.91 8.47
N VAL A 22 -16.30 4.88 8.55
CA VAL A 22 -16.75 3.49 8.59
C VAL A 22 -16.48 2.95 9.98
N PRO A 23 -17.48 2.90 10.88
CA PRO A 23 -17.28 2.53 12.29
C PRO A 23 -16.65 1.15 12.46
N THR A 24 -16.98 0.19 11.59
CA THR A 24 -16.40 -1.15 11.60
C THR A 24 -14.88 -1.11 11.43
N ILE A 25 -14.37 -0.29 10.50
CA ILE A 25 -12.93 -0.15 10.26
C ILE A 25 -12.26 0.50 11.48
N ASN A 26 -12.91 1.50 12.09
CA ASN A 26 -12.37 2.15 13.28
C ASN A 26 -12.22 1.19 14.47
N TYR A 27 -13.21 0.33 14.72
CA TYR A 27 -13.10 -0.71 15.76
C TYR A 27 -12.00 -1.73 15.45
N ILE A 28 -11.85 -2.16 14.19
CA ILE A 28 -10.76 -3.04 13.78
C ILE A 28 -9.41 -2.38 14.01
N LEU A 29 -9.25 -1.10 13.63
CA LEU A 29 -8.04 -0.32 13.85
C LEU A 29 -7.73 -0.20 15.34
N MET A 30 -8.74 0.08 16.18
CA MET A 30 -8.59 0.15 17.64
C MET A 30 -8.07 -1.16 18.22
N ILE A 31 -8.66 -2.31 17.84
CA ILE A 31 -8.22 -3.62 18.32
C ILE A 31 -6.78 -3.90 17.88
N LEU A 32 -6.46 -3.60 16.62
CA LEU A 32 -5.14 -3.84 16.05
C LEU A 32 -4.06 -2.98 16.72
N THR A 33 -4.33 -1.69 16.97
CA THR A 33 -3.37 -0.81 17.67
C THR A 33 -3.16 -1.24 19.11
N ILE A 34 -4.21 -1.63 19.85
CA ILE A 34 -4.08 -2.17 21.21
C ILE A 34 -3.25 -3.46 21.20
N ALA A 35 -3.51 -4.38 20.28
CA ALA A 35 -2.76 -5.63 20.17
C ALA A 35 -1.26 -5.39 19.90
N VAL A 36 -0.92 -4.43 19.05
CA VAL A 36 0.47 -4.04 18.77
C VAL A 36 1.13 -3.46 20.04
N VAL A 37 0.49 -2.51 20.71
CA VAL A 37 1.04 -1.90 21.93
C VAL A 37 1.24 -2.95 23.03
N ALA A 38 0.27 -3.84 23.23
CA ALA A 38 0.35 -4.93 24.19
C ALA A 38 1.45 -5.95 23.84
N GLY A 39 1.68 -6.21 22.54
CA GLY A 39 2.72 -7.14 22.07
C GLY A 39 4.14 -6.62 22.27
N PHE A 40 4.37 -5.31 22.17
CA PHE A 40 5.71 -4.73 22.34
C PHE A 40 6.08 -4.46 23.80
N GLN A 41 5.09 -4.27 24.69
CA GLN A 41 5.18 -4.06 26.15
C GLN A 41 6.02 -2.84 26.63
N THR A 42 7.08 -2.49 25.91
CA THR A 42 8.03 -1.42 26.24
C THR A 42 8.08 -0.42 25.08
N GLY A 43 7.94 0.87 25.39
CA GLY A 43 7.99 1.94 24.37
C GLY A 43 9.30 1.98 23.56
N SER A 44 10.43 1.58 24.16
CA SER A 44 11.72 1.50 23.45
C SER A 44 11.69 0.53 22.28
N ASN A 45 11.04 -0.63 22.44
CA ASN A 45 10.98 -1.64 21.37
C ASN A 45 10.07 -1.16 20.22
N ILE A 46 8.98 -0.45 20.54
CA ILE A 46 8.10 0.18 19.54
C ILE A 46 8.88 1.23 18.74
N THR A 47 9.62 2.10 19.43
CA THR A 47 10.42 3.16 18.79
C THR A 47 11.51 2.58 17.87
N ASN A 48 12.21 1.54 18.32
CA ASN A 48 13.24 0.88 17.51
C ASN A 48 12.63 0.22 16.26
N ALA A 49 11.51 -0.49 16.42
CA ALA A 49 10.76 -1.10 15.34
C ALA A 49 10.26 -0.07 14.30
N TYR A 50 9.62 1.00 14.78
CA TYR A 50 9.16 2.10 13.94
C TYR A 50 10.31 2.76 13.17
N GLY A 51 11.44 3.01 13.83
CA GLY A 51 12.63 3.60 13.20
C GLY A 51 13.13 2.78 12.02
N VAL A 52 13.23 1.45 12.16
CA VAL A 52 13.66 0.55 11.08
C VAL A 52 12.67 0.59 9.91
N THR A 53 11.37 0.49 10.18
CA THR A 53 10.34 0.49 9.14
C THR A 53 10.30 1.81 8.38
N VAL A 54 10.35 2.94 9.09
CA VAL A 54 10.32 4.27 8.47
C VAL A 54 11.58 4.51 7.64
N CYS A 55 12.76 4.19 8.14
CA CYS A 55 13.99 4.33 7.36
C CYS A 55 13.95 3.45 6.10
N SER A 56 13.39 2.24 6.20
CA SER A 56 13.26 1.34 5.06
C SER A 56 12.34 1.89 3.98
N VAL A 57 11.15 2.39 4.37
CA VAL A 57 10.23 2.98 3.39
C VAL A 57 10.78 4.28 2.80
N MET A 58 11.51 5.09 3.57
CA MET A 58 12.16 6.30 3.05
C MET A 58 13.15 5.96 1.93
N VAL A 59 14.04 4.98 2.15
CA VAL A 59 14.96 4.48 1.09
C VAL A 59 14.18 4.03 -0.15
N ILE A 60 13.13 3.23 0.01
CA ILE A 60 12.30 2.75 -1.10
C ILE A 60 11.66 3.91 -1.84
N THR A 61 11.10 4.89 -1.14
CA THR A 61 10.46 6.06 -1.75
C THR A 61 11.46 6.95 -2.47
N THR A 62 12.66 7.16 -1.93
CA THR A 62 13.73 7.94 -2.58
C THR A 62 14.18 7.25 -3.87
N VAL A 63 14.37 5.93 -3.85
CA VAL A 63 14.65 5.12 -5.04
C VAL A 63 13.52 5.25 -6.06
N LEU A 64 12.27 4.99 -5.64
CA LEU A 64 11.11 5.05 -6.52
C LEU A 64 10.95 6.44 -7.15
N TYR A 65 11.17 7.50 -6.38
CA TYR A 65 11.09 8.87 -6.87
C TYR A 65 12.16 9.17 -7.92
N MET A 66 13.39 8.69 -7.72
CA MET A 66 14.44 8.79 -8.75
C MET A 66 14.06 8.03 -10.03
N PHE A 67 13.47 6.84 -9.91
CA PHE A 67 12.93 6.10 -11.06
C PHE A 67 11.81 6.88 -11.77
N VAL A 68 10.86 7.45 -11.03
CA VAL A 68 9.76 8.25 -11.60
C VAL A 68 10.29 9.51 -12.31
N LEU A 69 11.25 10.23 -11.71
CA LEU A 69 11.89 11.39 -12.33
C LEU A 69 12.55 11.05 -13.67
N HIS A 70 13.23 9.91 -13.73
CA HIS A 70 13.95 9.48 -14.92
C HIS A 70 13.00 8.92 -15.99
N TYR A 71 12.14 7.97 -15.64
CA TYR A 71 11.33 7.22 -16.61
C TYR A 71 9.98 7.86 -16.90
N ALA A 72 9.26 8.35 -15.89
CA ALA A 72 7.92 8.89 -16.07
C ALA A 72 7.94 10.36 -16.51
N TRP A 73 8.82 11.17 -15.91
CA TRP A 73 8.91 12.61 -16.18
C TRP A 73 10.01 13.03 -17.15
N ARG A 74 10.89 12.10 -17.57
CA ARG A 74 11.97 12.35 -18.56
C ARG A 74 12.77 13.61 -18.28
N LYS A 75 13.01 13.91 -17.00
CA LYS A 75 13.77 15.11 -16.61
C LYS A 75 15.26 14.91 -16.88
N PRO A 76 16.01 15.98 -17.18
CA PRO A 76 17.45 15.88 -17.39
C PRO A 76 18.14 15.40 -16.10
N TRP A 77 19.24 14.66 -16.26
CA TRP A 77 19.89 13.89 -15.18
C TRP A 77 20.32 14.74 -13.96
N TYR A 78 20.58 16.03 -14.15
CA TYR A 78 20.94 16.97 -13.07
C TYR A 78 19.86 17.09 -11.99
N PHE A 79 18.58 16.80 -12.28
CA PHE A 79 17.52 16.81 -11.27
C PHE A 79 17.60 15.66 -10.27
N ILE A 80 18.40 14.62 -10.56
CA ILE A 80 18.58 13.43 -9.70
C ILE A 80 19.64 13.69 -8.62
N LEU A 81 20.58 14.59 -8.90
CA LEU A 81 21.71 14.94 -8.03
C LEU A 81 21.31 15.29 -6.57
N PRO A 82 20.31 16.15 -6.30
CA PRO A 82 19.87 16.41 -4.93
C PRO A 82 19.26 15.19 -4.24
N PHE A 83 18.58 14.30 -4.97
CA PHE A 83 18.03 13.06 -4.41
C PHE A 83 19.11 12.05 -4.04
N GLY A 84 20.29 12.13 -4.65
CA GLY A 84 21.47 11.37 -4.23
C GLY A 84 21.89 11.71 -2.79
N ILE A 85 21.81 12.98 -2.38
CA ILE A 85 22.11 13.39 -1.00
C ILE A 85 21.09 12.82 -0.03
N PHE A 86 19.80 12.88 -0.38
CA PHE A 86 18.74 12.24 0.40
C PHE A 86 18.97 10.73 0.55
N MET A 87 19.36 10.06 -0.52
CA MET A 87 19.68 8.63 -0.48
C MET A 87 20.84 8.33 0.48
N ILE A 88 21.87 9.17 0.54
CA ILE A 88 22.98 8.99 1.49
C ILE A 88 22.48 9.13 2.94
N ILE A 89 21.67 10.15 3.22
CA ILE A 89 21.08 10.36 4.55
C ILE A 89 20.18 9.18 4.94
N ASP A 90 19.37 8.69 4.01
CA ASP A 90 18.48 7.56 4.23
C ASP A 90 19.26 6.28 4.52
N LEU A 91 20.33 5.99 3.75
CA LEU A 91 21.21 4.84 3.98
C LEU A 91 21.95 4.95 5.31
N TYR A 92 22.43 6.15 5.66
CA TYR A 92 23.08 6.39 6.95
C TYR A 92 22.11 6.11 8.10
N THR A 93 20.90 6.66 8.04
CA THR A 93 19.87 6.47 9.06
C THR A 93 19.40 5.02 9.12
N LEU A 94 19.30 4.34 7.97
CA LEU A 94 18.97 2.91 7.92
C LEU A 94 20.06 2.07 8.57
N SER A 95 21.34 2.30 8.26
CA SER A 95 22.45 1.54 8.87
C SER A 95 22.50 1.69 10.39
N ALA A 96 22.24 2.89 10.92
CA ALA A 96 22.12 3.14 12.35
C ALA A 96 20.95 2.39 13.02
N ASN A 97 19.83 2.21 12.30
CA ASN A 97 18.65 1.51 12.80
C ASN A 97 18.71 -0.01 12.60
N VAL A 98 19.41 -0.51 11.57
CA VAL A 98 19.57 -1.96 11.30
C VAL A 98 20.27 -2.67 12.46
N LEU A 99 21.22 -2.01 13.13
CA LEU A 99 21.91 -2.56 14.31
C LEU A 99 20.97 -2.79 15.51
N LYS A 100 19.81 -2.13 15.55
CA LYS A 100 18.78 -2.26 16.59
C LYS A 100 17.68 -3.26 16.22
N VAL A 101 17.77 -3.89 15.04
CA VAL A 101 16.79 -4.90 14.58
C VAL A 101 16.74 -6.14 15.49
N PRO A 102 17.87 -6.72 15.95
CA PRO A 102 17.83 -7.92 16.78
C PRO A 102 17.16 -7.70 18.15
N SER A 103 17.21 -6.48 18.70
CA SER A 103 16.67 -6.16 20.03
C SER A 103 15.17 -5.81 20.03
N GLY A 104 14.50 -5.75 18.87
CA GLY A 104 13.06 -5.48 18.81
C GLY A 104 12.48 -5.16 17.42
N GLY A 105 13.31 -4.91 16.41
CA GLY A 105 12.86 -4.55 15.06
C GLY A 105 12.29 -5.72 14.23
N TRP A 106 12.56 -6.96 14.61
CA TRP A 106 12.08 -8.16 13.88
C TRP A 106 10.55 -8.27 13.87
N VAL A 107 9.86 -7.80 14.92
CA VAL A 107 8.39 -7.83 15.02
C VAL A 107 7.74 -6.95 13.94
N ALA A 108 8.31 -5.77 13.66
CA ALA A 108 7.78 -4.91 12.60
C ALA A 108 7.96 -5.51 11.20
N ILE A 109 9.06 -6.25 10.98
CA ILE A 109 9.28 -6.97 9.72
C ILE A 109 8.23 -8.07 9.54
N LEU A 110 7.88 -8.81 10.59
CA LEU A 110 6.83 -9.82 10.55
C LEU A 110 5.44 -9.24 10.29
N ILE A 111 5.09 -8.13 10.96
CA ILE A 111 3.80 -7.48 10.74
C ILE A 111 3.74 -6.93 9.30
N GLY A 112 4.81 -6.27 8.86
CA GLY A 112 4.94 -5.75 7.51
C GLY A 112 4.83 -6.83 6.44
N SER A 113 5.46 -8.00 6.64
CA SER A 113 5.38 -9.12 5.71
C SER A 113 3.97 -9.71 5.65
N GLY A 114 3.26 -9.79 6.78
CA GLY A 114 1.85 -10.19 6.81
C GLY A 114 0.96 -9.28 5.97
N PHE A 115 1.07 -7.96 6.16
CA PHE A 115 0.33 -6.99 5.35
C PHE A 115 0.74 -7.02 3.87
N PHE A 116 2.03 -7.22 3.59
CA PHE A 116 2.52 -7.38 2.22
C PHE A 116 1.89 -8.60 1.54
N ILE A 117 1.80 -9.74 2.21
CA ILE A 117 1.16 -10.95 1.68
C ILE A 117 -0.33 -10.71 1.41
N LEU A 118 -1.04 -10.06 2.33
CA LEU A 118 -2.45 -9.72 2.14
C LEU A 118 -2.64 -8.80 0.93
N GLY A 119 -1.82 -7.75 0.81
CA GLY A 119 -1.83 -6.83 -0.32
C GLY A 119 -1.47 -7.52 -1.64
N PHE A 120 -0.48 -8.41 -1.62
CA PHE A 120 -0.04 -9.17 -2.78
C PHE A 120 -1.11 -10.17 -3.23
N CYS A 121 -1.74 -10.88 -2.29
CA CYS A 121 -2.87 -11.77 -2.56
C CYS A 121 -4.04 -11.00 -3.19
N TRP A 122 -4.39 -9.83 -2.65
CA TRP A 122 -5.42 -8.96 -3.23
C TRP A 122 -5.08 -8.50 -4.63
N PHE A 123 -3.85 -8.01 -4.85
CA PHE A 123 -3.37 -7.59 -6.16
C PHE A 123 -3.45 -8.72 -7.18
N PHE A 124 -3.02 -9.92 -6.81
CA PHE A 124 -3.09 -11.11 -7.64
C PHE A 124 -4.53 -11.48 -7.99
N GLY A 125 -5.44 -11.45 -7.00
CA GLY A 125 -6.87 -11.69 -7.22
C GLY A 125 -7.49 -10.69 -8.19
N GLN A 126 -7.17 -9.39 -8.03
CA GLN A 126 -7.66 -8.34 -8.94
C GLN A 126 -7.09 -8.49 -10.36
N LEU A 127 -5.83 -8.87 -10.50
CA LEU A 127 -5.23 -9.13 -11.81
C LEU A 127 -5.93 -10.30 -12.52
N GLN A 128 -6.24 -11.37 -11.78
CA GLN A 128 -6.96 -12.52 -12.33
C GLN A 128 -8.39 -12.17 -12.73
N LEU A 129 -9.10 -11.40 -11.90
CA LEU A 129 -10.44 -10.93 -12.21
C LEU A 129 -10.45 -10.04 -13.47
N ARG A 130 -9.50 -9.11 -13.59
CA ARG A 130 -9.36 -8.25 -14.78
C ARG A 130 -9.10 -9.06 -16.05
N ARG A 131 -8.26 -10.11 -15.97
CA ARG A 131 -8.02 -11.03 -17.08
C ARG A 131 -9.28 -11.82 -17.47
N PHE A 132 -10.01 -12.32 -16.47
CA PHE A 132 -11.26 -13.05 -16.69
C PHE A 132 -12.31 -12.18 -17.39
N LEU A 133 -12.51 -10.94 -16.93
CA LEU A 133 -13.45 -9.99 -17.53
C LEU A 133 -13.07 -9.60 -18.96
N LYS A 134 -11.78 -9.41 -19.25
CA LYS A 134 -11.31 -9.12 -20.62
C LYS A 134 -11.65 -10.26 -21.58
N ASN A 135 -11.37 -11.50 -21.18
CA ASN A 135 -11.64 -12.68 -22.02
C ASN A 135 -13.15 -12.91 -22.27
N HIS A 136 -14.01 -12.60 -21.28
CA HIS A 136 -15.46 -12.70 -21.42
C HIS A 136 -16.05 -11.58 -22.29
N ALA A 137 -15.46 -10.38 -22.25
CA ALA A 137 -15.85 -9.29 -23.13
C ALA A 137 -15.52 -9.60 -24.61
N GLU A 138 -14.37 -10.21 -24.89
CA GLU A 138 -13.97 -10.61 -26.25
C GLU A 138 -14.86 -11.73 -26.83
N THR A 139 -15.27 -12.70 -26.01
CA THR A 139 -16.17 -13.80 -26.43
C THR A 139 -17.63 -13.36 -26.60
N THR A 140 -18.10 -12.39 -25.81
CA THR A 140 -19.46 -11.85 -25.93
C THR A 140 -19.56 -10.82 -27.08
N GLY A 141 -18.52 -10.00 -27.29
CA GLY A 141 -18.49 -8.97 -28.34
C GLY A 141 -18.39 -9.50 -29.78
N LEU A 142 -17.88 -10.73 -29.97
CA LEU A 142 -17.86 -11.41 -31.28
C LEU A 142 -19.20 -12.12 -31.59
N ASN A 143 -19.99 -12.47 -30.58
CA ASN A 143 -21.30 -13.13 -30.74
C ASN A 143 -22.48 -12.15 -30.88
N THR A 144 -22.25 -10.85 -30.68
CA THR A 144 -23.26 -9.79 -30.84
C THR A 144 -23.12 -8.99 -32.14
N LEU A 145 -22.14 -9.31 -33.01
CA LEU A 145 -22.11 -8.75 -34.35
C LEU A 145 -23.27 -9.36 -35.15
N PRO A 146 -24.19 -8.55 -35.69
CA PRO A 146 -25.26 -9.05 -36.54
C PRO A 146 -24.62 -9.83 -37.71
N GLN A 147 -24.92 -11.12 -37.84
CA GLN A 147 -24.40 -11.95 -38.94
C GLN A 147 -24.94 -11.52 -40.32
N ASP A 148 -25.87 -10.57 -40.33
CA ASP A 148 -26.49 -9.88 -41.45
C ASP A 148 -25.58 -8.90 -42.21
N LEU A 149 -24.30 -8.74 -41.82
CA LEU A 149 -23.29 -8.00 -42.59
C LEU A 149 -22.22 -8.89 -43.25
N VAL A 150 -22.37 -10.23 -43.21
CA VAL A 150 -21.43 -11.19 -43.82
C VAL A 150 -22.09 -12.06 -44.92
N SER A 151 -23.30 -11.69 -45.38
CA SER A 151 -23.97 -12.27 -46.54
C SER A 151 -24.29 -11.19 -47.58
#